data_AF-Q5F9A7-F1
#
_entry.id   AF-Q5F9A7-F1
#
_cell.length_a   1.000
_cell.length_b   1.000
_cell.length_c   1.000
_cell.angle_alpha   90.00
_cell.angle_beta   90.00
_cell.angle_gamma   90.00
#
_symmetry.space_group_name_H-M   'P 1'
#
loop_
_entity.id
_entity.type
_entity.pdbx_description
1 polymer ?
#
loop_
_entity_poly.entity_id
_entity_poly.type
_entity_poly.pdbx_seq_one_letter_code
_entity_poly.pdbx_strand_id
1 'polypeptide(L)'
;MSKAINKLNEKEKEKIRLLFAQREKFYRILENPEQGFTPPTALLKSGETCFLIDYVNMGEVVTERVRTYTGTRLKLGSTPVYLGGGKSVANEKQKNVAYGELVLTNFRLIFVGNMRSIDLPLDKINSVECFQSSIRISQSGKNKPIFFNTVFNPQLWKEAILVLSDKK
;
A
#
# COMPACT_ATOMS: atom_id res chain seq x y z
N MET A 1 -16.48 -23.04 20.22
CA MET A 1 -16.12 -21.60 20.20
C MET A 1 -15.51 -21.22 21.55
N SER A 2 -14.40 -20.47 21.55
CA SER A 2 -13.58 -20.15 22.74
C SER A 2 -14.22 -19.13 23.68
N LYS A 3 -13.94 -19.24 25.00
CA LYS A 3 -14.34 -18.28 26.05
C LYS A 3 -14.01 -16.82 25.73
N ALA A 4 -12.98 -16.57 24.90
CA ALA A 4 -12.56 -15.22 24.51
C ALA A 4 -13.57 -14.54 23.57
N ILE A 5 -14.18 -15.28 22.64
CA ILE A 5 -15.10 -14.72 21.62
C ILE A 5 -16.40 -14.23 22.28
N ASN A 6 -16.83 -14.86 23.37
CA ASN A 6 -18.06 -14.47 24.08
C ASN A 6 -17.94 -13.11 24.79
N LYS A 7 -16.72 -12.58 24.98
CA LYS A 7 -16.50 -11.24 25.55
C LYS A 7 -16.53 -10.12 24.51
N LEU A 8 -16.53 -10.47 23.22
CA LEU A 8 -16.51 -9.50 22.14
C LEU A 8 -17.90 -8.91 21.92
N ASN A 9 -17.95 -7.64 21.53
CA ASN A 9 -19.19 -7.04 21.06
C ASN A 9 -19.56 -7.55 19.65
N GLU A 10 -20.79 -7.31 19.20
CA GLU A 10 -21.26 -7.82 17.91
C GLU A 10 -20.44 -7.29 16.72
N LYS A 11 -19.91 -6.06 16.80
CA LYS A 11 -19.07 -5.46 15.76
C LYS A 11 -17.72 -6.19 15.63
N GLU A 12 -17.12 -6.58 16.75
CA GLU A 12 -15.87 -7.35 16.78
C GLU A 12 -16.09 -8.77 16.26
N LYS A 13 -17.19 -9.43 16.66
CA LYS A 13 -17.56 -10.75 16.13
C LYS A 13 -17.75 -10.70 14.62
N GLU A 14 -18.44 -9.67 14.13
CA GLU A 14 -18.67 -9.48 12.70
C GLU A 14 -17.37 -9.22 11.95
N LYS A 15 -16.49 -8.36 12.48
CA LYS A 15 -15.16 -8.16 11.91
C LYS A 15 -14.39 -9.47 11.79
N ILE A 16 -14.39 -10.30 12.83
CA ILE A 16 -13.73 -11.62 12.81
C ILE A 16 -14.33 -12.52 11.73
N ARG A 17 -15.66 -12.59 11.62
CA ARG A 17 -16.34 -13.38 10.58
C ARG A 17 -15.93 -12.94 9.18
N LEU A 18 -15.92 -11.63 8.91
CA LEU A 18 -15.52 -11.07 7.61
C LEU A 18 -14.05 -11.36 7.29
N LEU A 19 -13.14 -11.26 8.27
CA LEU A 19 -11.73 -11.62 8.08
C LEU A 19 -11.56 -13.10 7.72
N PHE A 20 -12.31 -14.00 8.37
CA PHE A 20 -12.31 -15.42 8.05
C PHE A 20 -12.91 -15.71 6.67
N ALA A 21 -14.05 -15.11 6.34
CA ALA A 21 -14.71 -15.29 5.04
C ALA A 21 -13.82 -14.83 3.87
N GLN A 22 -13.11 -13.71 4.04
CA GLN A 22 -12.16 -13.24 3.01
C GLN A 22 -10.99 -14.21 2.83
N ARG A 23 -10.46 -14.76 3.93
CA ARG A 23 -9.39 -15.77 3.91
C ARG A 23 -9.84 -17.07 3.25
N GLU A 24 -11.00 -17.59 3.61
CA GLU A 24 -11.57 -18.80 3.01
C GLU A 24 -11.77 -18.62 1.51
N LYS A 25 -12.30 -17.46 1.10
CA LYS A 25 -12.47 -17.12 -0.32
C LYS A 25 -11.15 -17.11 -1.08
N PHE A 26 -10.08 -16.57 -0.49
CA PHE A 26 -8.75 -16.61 -1.08
C PHE A 26 -8.29 -18.05 -1.39
N TYR A 27 -8.35 -18.96 -0.40
CA TYR A 27 -7.92 -20.35 -0.62
C TYR A 27 -8.82 -21.11 -1.59
N ARG A 28 -10.13 -20.84 -1.58
CA ARG A 28 -11.04 -21.43 -2.55
C ARG A 28 -10.68 -21.06 -4.00
N ILE A 29 -10.27 -19.81 -4.23
CA ILE A 29 -9.77 -19.37 -5.55
C ILE A 29 -8.39 -19.98 -5.85
N LEU A 30 -7.55 -20.19 -4.83
CA LEU A 30 -6.27 -20.87 -4.98
C LEU A 30 -6.40 -22.32 -5.45
N GLU A 31 -7.45 -23.01 -5.00
CA GLU A 31 -7.81 -24.37 -5.41
C GLU A 31 -8.55 -24.42 -6.75
N ASN A 32 -9.43 -23.44 -7.01
CA ASN A 32 -10.19 -23.32 -8.25
C ASN A 32 -10.11 -21.88 -8.81
N PRO A 33 -9.10 -21.59 -9.67
CA PRO A 33 -8.85 -20.26 -10.22
C PRO A 33 -10.02 -19.68 -11.04
N GLU A 34 -10.93 -20.51 -11.56
CA GLU A 34 -12.11 -20.04 -12.31
C GLU A 34 -13.08 -19.23 -11.43
N GLN A 35 -12.96 -19.35 -10.09
CA GLN A 35 -13.75 -18.59 -9.12
C GLN A 35 -13.13 -17.24 -8.76
N GLY A 36 -12.06 -16.83 -9.45
CA GLY A 36 -11.41 -15.55 -9.26
C GLY A 36 -12.38 -14.37 -9.36
N PHE A 37 -12.04 -13.27 -8.70
CA PHE A 37 -12.87 -12.07 -8.76
C PHE A 37 -12.77 -11.40 -10.14
N THR A 38 -13.81 -10.67 -10.52
CA THR A 38 -13.73 -9.66 -11.60
C THR A 38 -13.56 -8.29 -10.94
N PRO A 39 -12.36 -7.69 -10.95
CA PRO A 39 -12.16 -6.36 -10.39
C PRO A 39 -12.98 -5.30 -11.15
N PRO A 40 -13.69 -4.41 -10.43
CA PRO A 40 -14.45 -3.32 -11.02
C PRO A 40 -13.65 -2.38 -11.93
N THR A 41 -12.37 -2.12 -11.60
CA THR A 41 -11.58 -1.08 -12.29
C THR A 41 -10.36 -1.64 -13.01
N ALA A 42 -9.61 -2.55 -12.39
CA ALA A 42 -8.42 -3.13 -13.00
C ALA A 42 -8.76 -4.06 -14.18
N LEU A 43 -8.01 -3.96 -15.28
CA LEU A 43 -8.16 -4.87 -16.41
C LEU A 43 -7.22 -6.07 -16.27
N LEU A 44 -7.80 -7.28 -16.27
CA LEU A 44 -7.06 -8.54 -16.22
C LEU A 44 -6.59 -8.96 -17.61
N LYS A 45 -5.38 -9.49 -17.70
CA LYS A 45 -4.83 -10.10 -18.91
C LYS A 45 -5.37 -11.53 -19.09
N SER A 46 -5.22 -12.09 -20.29
CA SER A 46 -5.57 -13.49 -20.54
C SER A 46 -4.84 -14.43 -19.57
N GLY A 47 -5.58 -15.35 -18.93
CA GLY A 47 -5.04 -16.28 -17.93
C GLY A 47 -4.70 -15.66 -16.57
N GLU A 48 -5.01 -14.37 -16.36
CA GLU A 48 -4.81 -13.69 -15.09
C GLU A 48 -6.04 -13.91 -14.18
N THR A 49 -5.80 -14.46 -12.99
CA THR A 49 -6.82 -14.71 -11.96
C THR A 49 -6.66 -13.72 -10.83
N CYS A 50 -7.75 -13.06 -10.43
CA CYS A 50 -7.76 -12.16 -9.28
C CYS A 50 -8.14 -12.90 -7.99
N PHE A 51 -7.31 -12.78 -6.96
CA PHE A 51 -7.45 -13.46 -5.67
C PHE A 51 -7.97 -12.56 -4.55
N LEU A 52 -7.57 -11.29 -4.54
CA LEU A 52 -7.98 -10.31 -3.53
C LEU A 52 -8.27 -8.96 -4.18
N ILE A 53 -9.28 -8.27 -3.64
CA ILE A 53 -9.62 -6.89 -3.97
C ILE A 53 -9.85 -6.15 -2.65
N ASP A 54 -9.30 -4.94 -2.54
CA ASP A 54 -9.56 -4.02 -1.42
C ASP A 54 -9.52 -2.56 -1.90
N TYR A 55 -10.12 -1.64 -1.16
CA TYR A 55 -10.09 -0.21 -1.46
C TYR A 55 -9.26 0.54 -0.41
N VAL A 56 -8.12 1.07 -0.83
CA VAL A 56 -7.03 1.45 0.07
C VAL A 56 -6.50 2.84 -0.23
N ASN A 57 -5.84 3.43 0.77
CA ASN A 57 -5.04 4.63 0.58
C ASN A 57 -3.60 4.24 0.24
N MET A 58 -3.14 4.57 -0.96
CA MET A 58 -1.73 4.43 -1.34
C MET A 58 -0.92 5.59 -0.75
N GLY A 59 0.18 5.28 -0.08
CA GLY A 59 1.15 6.23 0.42
C GLY A 59 2.56 6.01 -0.12
N GLU A 60 3.32 7.09 -0.19
CA GLU A 60 4.71 7.12 -0.65
C GLU A 60 5.59 7.89 0.36
N VAL A 61 6.90 7.66 0.30
CA VAL A 61 7.89 8.46 1.04
C VAL A 61 8.25 9.72 0.24
N VAL A 62 7.77 10.88 0.69
CA VAL A 62 8.07 12.18 0.09
C VAL A 62 9.19 12.86 0.86
N THR A 63 10.16 13.42 0.12
CA THR A 63 11.24 14.22 0.71
C THR A 63 10.82 15.69 0.71
N GLU A 64 10.58 16.26 1.88
CA GLU A 64 10.38 17.70 2.06
C GLU A 64 11.72 18.38 2.36
N ARG A 65 12.03 19.47 1.66
CA ARG A 65 13.21 20.29 1.97
C ARG A 65 12.77 21.56 2.68
N VAL A 66 13.13 21.67 3.96
CA VAL A 66 12.95 22.93 4.71
C VAL A 66 14.23 23.74 4.56
N ARG A 67 14.11 24.95 4.00
CA ARG A 67 15.20 25.93 3.97
C ARG A 67 14.98 26.94 5.07
N THR A 68 15.84 26.92 6.08
CA THR A 68 15.90 27.99 7.07
C THR A 68 16.96 28.97 6.62
N TYR A 69 16.55 30.22 6.38
CA TYR A 69 17.48 31.32 6.14
C TYR A 69 17.75 32.02 7.47
N THR A 70 19.00 32.08 7.88
CA THR A 70 19.46 33.05 8.89
C THR A 70 20.30 34.08 8.16
N GLY A 71 20.01 35.36 8.37
CA GLY A 71 20.71 36.43 7.69
C GLY A 71 19.98 37.76 7.70
N THR A 72 20.73 38.83 7.48
CA THR A 72 20.21 40.19 7.38
C THR A 72 19.91 40.49 5.91
N ARG A 73 18.73 41.04 5.62
CA ARG A 73 18.40 41.59 4.31
C ARG A 73 18.84 43.05 4.29
N LEU A 74 19.87 43.37 3.52
CA LEU A 74 20.26 44.77 3.25
C LEU A 74 19.69 45.20 1.90
N LYS A 75 19.24 46.44 1.80
CA LYS A 75 18.82 47.04 0.52
C LYS A 75 20.00 47.84 -0.03
N LEU A 76 20.57 47.41 -1.15
CA LEU A 76 21.61 48.15 -1.86
C LEU A 76 21.00 48.78 -3.12
N GLY A 77 20.65 50.05 -3.06
CA GLY A 77 19.89 50.72 -4.12
C GLY A 77 18.49 50.11 -4.28
N SER A 78 18.17 49.62 -5.48
CA SER A 78 16.92 48.87 -5.76
C SER A 78 17.04 47.36 -5.51
N THR A 79 18.25 46.84 -5.25
CA THR A 79 18.52 45.39 -5.20
C THR A 79 18.67 44.92 -3.75
N PRO A 80 17.87 43.94 -3.28
CA PRO A 80 18.09 43.33 -1.98
C PRO A 80 19.31 42.39 -2.02
N VAL A 81 20.21 42.51 -1.05
CA VAL A 81 21.33 41.61 -0.82
C VAL A 81 21.11 40.89 0.50
N TYR A 82 21.20 39.56 0.48
CA TYR A 82 21.08 38.73 1.68
C TYR A 82 22.48 38.42 2.21
N LEU A 83 22.81 38.92 3.41
CA LEU A 83 24.02 38.56 4.13
C LEU A 83 23.67 37.46 5.14
N GLY A 84 23.99 36.22 4.78
CA GLY A 84 23.70 35.04 5.59
C GLY A 84 23.60 33.77 4.75
N GLY A 85 23.64 32.62 5.40
CA GLY A 85 23.57 31.30 4.77
C GLY A 85 22.28 30.58 5.16
N GLY A 86 21.66 29.90 4.19
CA GLY A 86 20.55 29.00 4.47
C GLY A 86 21.03 27.55 4.56
N LYS A 87 20.62 26.81 5.59
CA LYS A 87 20.75 25.35 5.61
C LYS A 87 19.45 24.73 5.10
N SER A 88 19.54 23.83 4.13
CA SER A 88 18.42 23.01 3.68
C SER A 88 18.51 21.65 4.36
N VAL A 89 17.52 21.29 5.17
CA VAL A 89 17.41 19.92 5.72
C VAL A 89 16.34 19.18 4.91
N ALA A 90 16.71 18.01 4.37
CA ALA A 90 15.77 17.10 3.72
C ALA A 90 15.19 16.16 4.78
N ASN A 91 13.88 16.22 4.98
CA ASN A 91 13.14 15.32 5.84
C ASN A 91 12.28 14.40 4.98
N GLU A 92 12.31 13.09 5.25
CA GLU A 92 11.41 12.15 4.60
C GLU A 92 10.18 11.92 5.46
N LYS A 93 9.00 11.97 4.83
CA LYS A 93 7.72 11.69 5.47
C LYS A 93 6.89 10.77 4.60
N GLN A 94 6.14 9.87 5.24
CA GLN A 94 5.10 9.12 4.56
C GLN A 94 3.89 10.04 4.32
N LYS A 95 3.38 10.05 3.10
CA LYS A 95 2.18 10.81 2.73
C LYS A 95 1.22 9.93 1.94
N ASN A 96 -0.08 9.99 2.23
CA ASN A 96 -1.10 9.41 1.37
C ASN A 96 -1.18 10.23 0.06
N VAL A 97 -1.09 9.54 -1.07
CA VAL A 97 -1.01 10.15 -2.40
C VAL A 97 -2.25 9.87 -3.24
N ALA A 98 -2.85 8.69 -3.10
CA ALA A 98 -4.02 8.29 -3.87
C ALA A 98 -4.92 7.36 -3.06
N TYR A 99 -6.19 7.31 -3.44
CA TYR A 99 -7.15 6.31 -2.97
C TYR A 99 -7.65 5.52 -4.19
N GLY A 100 -7.83 4.21 -4.04
CA GLY A 100 -8.16 3.36 -5.18
C GLY A 100 -8.34 1.88 -4.86
N GLU A 101 -8.61 1.14 -5.92
CA GLU A 101 -8.75 -0.32 -5.93
C GLU A 101 -7.36 -0.97 -5.94
N LEU A 102 -7.08 -1.83 -4.95
CA LEU A 102 -5.91 -2.69 -4.90
C LEU A 102 -6.33 -4.13 -5.22
N VAL A 103 -5.63 -4.74 -6.16
CA VAL A 103 -5.93 -6.06 -6.73
C VAL A 103 -4.69 -6.93 -6.66
N LEU A 104 -4.83 -8.15 -6.14
CA LEU A 104 -3.80 -9.19 -6.21
C LEU A 104 -4.18 -10.23 -7.23
N THR A 105 -3.30 -10.49 -8.19
CA THR A 105 -3.45 -11.54 -9.19
C THR A 105 -2.34 -12.58 -9.07
N ASN A 106 -2.42 -13.67 -9.85
CA ASN A 106 -1.33 -14.65 -9.99
C ASN A 106 -0.08 -14.08 -10.69
N PHE A 107 -0.14 -12.90 -11.30
CA PHE A 107 0.98 -12.30 -12.02
C PHE A 107 1.55 -11.06 -11.34
N ARG A 108 0.68 -10.24 -10.73
CA ARG A 108 1.02 -8.90 -10.28
C ARG A 108 0.08 -8.39 -9.21
N LEU A 109 0.57 -7.38 -8.50
CA LEU A 109 -0.22 -6.47 -7.71
C LEU A 109 -0.59 -5.26 -8.58
N ILE A 110 -1.87 -4.94 -8.67
CA ILE A 110 -2.38 -3.78 -9.43
C ILE A 110 -3.01 -2.83 -8.43
N PHE A 111 -2.68 -1.54 -8.52
CA PHE A 111 -3.40 -0.48 -7.83
C PHE A 111 -3.92 0.50 -8.86
N VAL A 112 -5.23 0.78 -8.85
CA VAL A 112 -5.86 1.78 -9.70
C VAL A 112 -6.48 2.85 -8.81
N GLY A 113 -5.78 3.97 -8.66
CA GLY A 113 -6.19 5.09 -7.83
C GLY A 113 -6.47 6.37 -8.59
N ASN A 114 -7.15 7.29 -7.92
CA ASN A 114 -7.58 8.58 -8.47
C ASN A 114 -6.45 9.48 -8.97
N MET A 115 -5.24 9.38 -8.39
CA MET A 115 -4.07 10.20 -8.74
C MET A 115 -2.84 9.38 -9.15
N ARG A 116 -2.82 8.08 -8.83
CA ARG A 116 -1.69 7.18 -9.05
C ARG A 116 -2.22 5.79 -9.36
N SER A 117 -1.51 5.08 -10.21
CA SER A 117 -1.74 3.65 -10.45
C SER A 117 -0.40 2.91 -10.42
N ILE A 118 -0.45 1.64 -10.05
CA ILE A 118 0.72 0.75 -10.00
C ILE A 118 0.37 -0.55 -10.73
N ASP A 119 1.32 -1.02 -11.52
CA ASP A 119 1.38 -2.38 -12.05
C ASP A 119 2.71 -2.98 -11.58
N LEU A 120 2.66 -3.82 -10.55
CA LEU A 120 3.83 -4.39 -9.88
C LEU A 120 3.84 -5.92 -10.03
N PRO A 121 4.65 -6.46 -10.96
CA PRO A 121 4.88 -7.89 -11.07
C PRO A 121 5.31 -8.52 -9.73
N LEU A 122 4.80 -9.71 -9.42
CA LEU A 122 5.11 -10.40 -8.16
C LEU A 122 6.60 -10.71 -8.00
N ASP A 123 7.31 -10.98 -9.11
CA ASP A 123 8.74 -11.25 -9.12
C ASP A 123 9.62 -10.03 -8.80
N LYS A 124 9.04 -8.83 -8.79
CA LYS A 124 9.69 -7.58 -8.37
C LYS A 124 9.42 -7.23 -6.92
N ILE A 125 8.59 -7.99 -6.20
CA ILE A 125 8.35 -7.76 -4.77
C ILE A 125 9.49 -8.41 -3.98
N ASN A 126 10.27 -7.58 -3.28
CA ASN A 126 11.38 -8.04 -2.43
C ASN A 126 10.93 -8.39 -1.01
N SER A 127 9.99 -7.62 -0.46
CA SER A 127 9.46 -7.85 0.89
C SER A 127 8.06 -7.28 1.04
N VAL A 128 7.29 -7.93 1.92
CA VAL A 128 5.96 -7.46 2.37
C VAL A 128 5.91 -7.49 3.89
N GLU A 129 5.62 -6.34 4.47
CA GLU A 129 5.43 -6.19 5.91
C GLU A 129 3.98 -5.81 6.21
N CYS A 130 3.45 -6.35 7.30
CA CYS A 130 2.08 -6.16 7.75
C CYS A 130 2.08 -5.35 9.04
N PHE A 131 1.23 -4.32 9.08
CA PHE A 131 0.91 -3.52 10.26
C PHE A 131 -0.59 -3.57 10.52
N GLN A 132 -1.06 -2.95 11.60
CA GLN A 132 -2.46 -3.08 12.07
C GLN A 132 -3.54 -2.82 11.00
N SER A 133 -3.30 -1.92 10.05
CA SER A 133 -4.23 -1.61 8.95
C SER A 133 -3.50 -1.20 7.68
N SER A 134 -2.28 -1.71 7.49
CA SER A 134 -1.49 -1.41 6.30
C SER A 134 -0.55 -2.53 5.95
N ILE A 135 -0.20 -2.58 4.67
CA ILE A 135 0.94 -3.36 4.18
C ILE A 135 1.98 -2.41 3.58
N ARG A 136 3.25 -2.74 3.77
CA ARG A 136 4.38 -2.06 3.16
C ARG A 136 5.05 -3.03 2.19
N ILE A 137 5.24 -2.58 0.96
CA ILE A 137 5.83 -3.37 -0.12
C ILE A 137 7.13 -2.71 -0.56
N SER A 138 8.22 -3.48 -0.50
CA SER A 138 9.51 -3.09 -1.07
C SER A 138 9.68 -3.80 -2.40
N GLN A 139 10.13 -3.09 -3.42
CA GLN A 139 10.27 -3.62 -4.77
C GLN A 139 11.71 -3.52 -5.29
N SER A 140 12.13 -4.48 -6.11
CA SER A 140 13.47 -4.47 -6.71
C SER A 140 13.66 -3.23 -7.59
N GLY A 141 14.84 -2.62 -7.53
CA GLY A 141 15.19 -1.45 -8.33
C GLY A 141 14.53 -0.13 -7.87
N LYS A 142 13.79 -0.12 -6.76
CA LYS A 142 13.36 1.12 -6.09
C LYS A 142 13.86 1.16 -4.65
N ASN A 143 14.34 2.32 -4.24
CA ASN A 143 14.85 2.53 -2.88
C ASN A 143 13.75 2.92 -1.87
N LYS A 144 12.56 3.28 -2.35
CA LYS A 144 11.44 3.72 -1.51
C LYS A 144 10.31 2.68 -1.57
N PRO A 145 9.79 2.25 -0.41
CA PRO A 145 8.67 1.32 -0.37
C PRO A 145 7.35 2.02 -0.72
N ILE A 146 6.37 1.22 -1.13
CA ILE A 146 4.97 1.64 -1.29
C ILE A 146 4.21 1.21 -0.05
N PHE A 147 3.31 2.07 0.42
CA PHE A 147 2.42 1.78 1.53
C PHE A 147 0.99 1.66 1.00
N PHE A 148 0.28 0.61 1.36
CA PHE A 148 -1.15 0.54 1.20
C PHE A 148 -1.78 0.55 2.59
N ASN A 149 -2.43 1.66 2.93
CA ASN A 149 -3.09 1.91 4.20
C ASN A 149 -4.58 1.62 4.08
N THR A 150 -5.25 1.46 5.23
CA THR A 150 -6.67 1.07 5.33
C THR A 150 -7.00 -0.27 4.68
N VAL A 151 -6.03 -1.18 4.64
CA VAL A 151 -6.22 -2.57 4.19
C VAL A 151 -7.06 -3.30 5.25
N PHE A 152 -8.16 -3.94 4.84
CA PHE A 152 -9.10 -4.59 5.75
C PHE A 152 -8.47 -5.79 6.47
N ASN A 153 -7.69 -6.60 5.74
CA ASN A 153 -7.03 -7.80 6.25
C ASN A 153 -5.53 -7.84 5.88
N PRO A 154 -4.69 -7.00 6.51
CA PRO A 154 -3.28 -6.87 6.13
C PRO A 154 -2.49 -8.19 6.23
N GLN A 155 -2.86 -9.04 7.19
CA GLN A 155 -2.21 -10.33 7.39
C GLN A 155 -2.49 -11.29 6.22
N LEU A 156 -3.75 -11.36 5.75
CA LEU A 156 -4.09 -12.14 4.56
C LEU A 156 -3.39 -11.61 3.32
N TRP A 157 -3.31 -10.30 3.12
CA TRP A 157 -2.59 -9.71 1.99
C TRP A 157 -1.12 -10.09 1.98
N LYS A 158 -0.43 -10.01 3.13
CA LYS A 158 0.96 -10.45 3.26
C LYS A 158 1.11 -11.93 2.89
N GLU A 159 0.27 -12.77 3.48
CA GLU A 159 0.29 -14.21 3.25
C GLU A 159 0.01 -14.58 1.79
N ALA A 160 -1.01 -13.98 1.20
CA ALA A 160 -1.40 -14.21 -0.18
C ALA A 160 -0.30 -13.80 -1.17
N ILE A 161 0.36 -12.64 -0.94
CA ILE A 161 1.48 -12.22 -1.78
C ILE A 161 2.63 -13.23 -1.67
N LEU A 162 2.99 -13.67 -0.46
CA LEU A 162 4.07 -14.67 -0.29
C LEU A 162 3.75 -15.99 -0.99
N VAL A 163 2.55 -16.54 -0.79
CA VAL A 163 2.10 -17.79 -1.41
C VAL A 163 2.11 -17.70 -2.95
N LEU A 164 1.71 -16.58 -3.51
CA LEU A 164 1.68 -16.40 -4.97
C LEU A 164 3.05 -16.08 -5.55
N SER A 165 3.95 -15.44 -4.79
CA SER A 165 5.34 -15.20 -5.20
C SER A 165 6.21 -16.47 -5.17
N ASP A 166 5.91 -17.43 -4.29
CA ASP A 166 6.66 -18.68 -4.12
C ASP A 166 6.36 -19.75 -5.19
N LYS A 167 5.28 -19.63 -5.96
CA LYS A 167 4.84 -20.61 -6.99
C LYS A 167 5.72 -20.66 -8.26
N LYS A 168 7.02 -20.36 -8.15
CA LYS A 168 7.99 -20.55 -9.24
C LYS A 168 8.57 -21.96 -9.25
#